data_AF-A0A5C2S2H9-F1
#
_entry.id   AF-A0A5C2S2H9-F1
#
_cell.length_a   1.000
_cell.length_b   1.000
_cell.length_c   1.000
_cell.angle_alpha   90.00
_cell.angle_beta   90.00
_cell.angle_gamma   90.00
#
_symmetry.space_group_name_H-M   'P 1'
#
loop_
_entity.id
_entity.type
_entity.pdbx_description
1 polymer ?
#
loop_
_entity_poly.entity_id
_entity_poly.type
_entity_poly.pdbx_seq_one_letter_code
_entity_poly.pdbx_strand_id
1 'polypeptide(L)'
;MPELSLNPQPFTLTGRYTAERQEAVRADHKDFLWPAELDLLNDLMYKQNQAFTWTDKERGTFCSDMFPDVKLPVIPHVPFKATELIKRKIAAGVYEPSNSSYRLRWFCVLKKNSDICIVNSLEPLNRITIQHSGVLPIPEHLAEQFTGRACGVLLDLYVGYDEHHLA
;
A
#
# COMPACT_ATOMS: atom_id res chain seq x y z
N MET A 1 18.99 -6.42 0.75
CA MET A 1 18.53 -6.67 -0.63
C MET A 1 19.24 -7.91 -1.14
N PRO A 2 18.55 -8.89 -1.76
CA PRO A 2 19.18 -10.11 -2.22
C PRO A 2 20.17 -9.80 -3.35
N GLU A 3 21.27 -10.56 -3.43
CA GLU A 3 22.20 -10.47 -4.54
C GLU A 3 21.54 -10.97 -5.83
N LEU A 4 21.57 -10.15 -6.88
CA LEU A 4 21.08 -10.52 -8.20
C LEU A 4 22.22 -11.12 -9.02
N SER A 5 21.94 -12.21 -9.73
CA SER A 5 22.92 -12.79 -10.66
C SER A 5 22.92 -11.99 -11.94
N LEU A 6 24.10 -11.70 -12.50
CA LEU A 6 24.22 -11.09 -13.84
C LEU A 6 23.65 -11.98 -14.95
N ASN A 7 23.60 -13.30 -14.69
CA ASN A 7 22.96 -14.29 -15.55
C ASN A 7 21.84 -14.98 -14.77
N PRO A 8 20.62 -14.45 -14.79
CA PRO A 8 19.49 -15.06 -14.11
C PRO A 8 19.21 -16.46 -14.70
N GLN A 9 19.01 -17.45 -13.83
CA GLN A 9 18.72 -18.83 -14.26
C GLN A 9 17.24 -18.97 -14.63
N PRO A 10 16.86 -19.92 -15.51
CA PRO A 10 15.47 -20.29 -15.72
C PRO A 10 14.88 -20.76 -14.39
N PHE A 11 13.86 -20.07 -13.88
CA PHE A 11 13.35 -20.27 -12.54
C PHE A 11 11.96 -20.93 -12.54
N THR A 12 11.58 -21.46 -11.38
CA THR A 12 10.28 -22.09 -11.14
C THR A 12 9.38 -21.13 -10.40
N LEU A 13 8.20 -20.84 -10.95
CA LEU A 13 7.19 -19.96 -10.34
C LEU A 13 6.83 -20.45 -8.93
N THR A 14 7.09 -19.65 -7.89
CA THR A 14 6.68 -19.98 -6.52
C THR A 14 6.16 -18.77 -5.77
N GLY A 15 5.21 -19.03 -4.85
CA GLY A 15 4.62 -18.01 -3.98
C GLY A 15 3.66 -17.08 -4.69
N ARG A 16 3.81 -15.77 -4.47
CA ARG A 16 2.90 -14.73 -4.97
C ARG A 16 3.18 -14.33 -6.42
N TYR A 17 4.35 -14.64 -6.98
CA TYR A 17 4.70 -14.25 -8.34
C TYR A 17 4.35 -15.38 -9.32
N THR A 18 3.11 -15.38 -9.81
CA THR A 18 2.56 -16.40 -10.73
C THR A 18 2.94 -16.13 -12.19
N ALA A 19 2.74 -17.11 -13.08
CA ALA A 19 2.99 -16.96 -14.52
C ALA A 19 2.25 -15.75 -15.11
N GLU A 20 0.98 -15.60 -14.74
CA GLU A 20 0.11 -14.51 -15.19
C GLU A 20 0.66 -13.14 -14.74
N ARG A 21 1.09 -13.03 -13.48
CA ARG A 21 1.69 -11.81 -12.93
C ARG A 21 3.02 -11.49 -13.60
N GLN A 22 3.82 -12.51 -13.91
CA GLN A 22 5.06 -12.37 -14.65
C GLN A 22 4.82 -11.85 -16.07
N GLU A 23 3.86 -12.45 -16.78
CA GLU A 23 3.51 -12.04 -18.14
C GLU A 23 3.02 -10.59 -18.16
N ALA A 24 2.18 -10.20 -17.19
CA ALA A 24 1.72 -8.81 -17.04
C ALA A 24 2.90 -7.84 -16.82
N VAL A 25 3.82 -8.15 -15.89
CA VAL A 25 5.01 -7.32 -15.65
C VAL A 25 5.87 -7.21 -16.90
N ARG A 26 6.10 -8.30 -17.63
CA ARG A 26 6.85 -8.26 -18.89
C ARG A 26 6.13 -7.43 -19.95
N ALA A 27 4.81 -7.57 -20.07
CA ALA A 27 4.02 -6.83 -21.04
C ALA A 27 4.07 -5.31 -20.78
N ASP A 28 4.03 -4.89 -19.51
CA ASP A 28 4.08 -3.49 -19.11
C ASP A 28 5.46 -2.84 -19.36
N HIS A 29 6.54 -3.63 -19.32
CA HIS A 29 7.91 -3.13 -19.41
C HIS A 29 8.63 -3.46 -20.73
N LYS A 30 8.01 -4.23 -21.64
CA LYS A 30 8.62 -4.71 -22.89
C LYS A 30 9.15 -3.60 -23.82
N ASP A 31 8.50 -2.44 -23.80
CA ASP A 31 8.81 -1.33 -24.69
C ASP A 31 9.93 -0.44 -24.11
N PHE A 32 10.26 -0.63 -22.83
CA PHE A 32 11.27 0.14 -22.09
C PHE A 32 12.54 -0.67 -21.78
N LEU A 33 12.39 -1.94 -21.40
CA LEU A 33 13.49 -2.81 -20.96
C LEU A 33 13.93 -3.79 -22.05
N TRP A 34 15.23 -4.09 -22.08
CA TRP A 34 15.77 -5.16 -22.93
C TRP A 34 15.36 -6.55 -22.40
N PRO A 35 15.38 -7.60 -23.27
CA PRO A 35 15.06 -8.96 -22.84
C PRO A 35 15.87 -9.43 -21.62
N ALA A 36 17.16 -9.11 -21.57
CA ALA A 36 18.03 -9.45 -20.44
C ALA A 36 17.68 -8.68 -19.15
N GLU A 37 17.24 -7.42 -19.26
CA GLU A 37 16.80 -6.61 -18.12
C GLU A 37 15.46 -7.11 -17.58
N LEU A 38 14.55 -7.57 -18.46
CA LEU A 38 13.31 -8.23 -18.05
C LEU A 38 13.58 -9.53 -17.29
N ASP A 39 14.58 -10.29 -17.69
CA ASP A 39 14.96 -11.52 -16.99
C ASP A 39 15.54 -11.20 -15.60
N LEU A 40 16.33 -10.12 -15.49
CA LEU A 40 16.83 -9.62 -14.20
C LEU A 40 15.70 -9.11 -13.29
N LEU A 41 14.75 -8.35 -13.85
CA LEU A 41 13.56 -7.89 -13.13
C LEU A 41 12.77 -9.07 -12.57
N ASN A 42 12.59 -10.11 -13.38
CA ASN A 42 11.92 -11.33 -12.94
C ASN A 42 12.66 -12.03 -11.80
N ASP A 43 13.99 -12.14 -11.86
CA ASP A 43 14.81 -12.70 -10.76
C ASP A 43 14.63 -11.90 -9.45
N LEU A 44 14.59 -10.57 -9.54
CA LEU A 44 14.31 -9.70 -8.39
C LEU A 44 12.90 -9.94 -7.82
N MET A 45 11.88 -9.90 -8.67
CA MET A 45 10.48 -10.12 -8.28
C MET A 45 10.31 -11.48 -7.59
N TYR A 46 11.00 -12.49 -8.10
CA TYR A 46 11.00 -13.84 -7.55
C TYR A 46 11.65 -13.91 -6.17
N LYS A 47 12.90 -13.43 -6.06
CA LYS A 47 13.66 -13.43 -4.79
C LYS A 47 12.95 -12.62 -3.70
N GLN A 48 12.17 -11.62 -4.11
CA GLN A 48 11.39 -10.77 -3.21
C GLN A 48 9.88 -11.01 -3.33
N ASN A 49 9.43 -12.24 -3.66
CA ASN A 49 8.01 -12.49 -3.94
C ASN A 49 7.05 -12.12 -2.79
N GLN A 50 7.51 -12.09 -1.53
CA GLN A 50 6.70 -11.68 -0.38
C GLN A 50 6.63 -10.16 -0.18
N ALA A 51 7.57 -9.40 -0.76
CA ALA A 51 7.64 -7.95 -0.61
C ALA A 51 6.57 -7.22 -1.43
N PHE A 52 6.13 -7.84 -2.51
CA PHE A 52 5.12 -7.28 -3.39
C PHE A 52 3.72 -7.80 -3.02
N THR A 53 2.69 -7.05 -3.39
CA THR A 53 1.30 -7.32 -3.02
C THR A 53 0.38 -7.03 -4.20
N TRP A 54 -0.51 -7.96 -4.51
CA TRP A 54 -1.42 -7.86 -5.66
C TRP A 54 -2.88 -7.90 -5.24
N THR A 55 -3.16 -8.40 -4.04
CA THR A 55 -4.51 -8.46 -3.47
C THR A 55 -4.50 -7.93 -2.04
N ASP A 56 -5.65 -7.45 -1.56
CA ASP A 56 -5.82 -6.97 -0.18
C ASP A 56 -5.40 -7.99 0.89
N LYS A 57 -5.48 -9.29 0.60
CA LYS A 57 -5.08 -10.37 1.51
C LYS A 57 -3.56 -10.54 1.64
N GLU A 58 -2.82 -10.11 0.63
CA GLU A 58 -1.36 -10.21 0.59
C GLU A 58 -0.69 -8.99 1.26
N ARG A 59 -1.47 -7.94 1.55
CA ARG A 59 -1.05 -6.71 2.19
C ARG A 59 -0.31 -6.97 3.50
N GLY A 60 0.86 -6.35 3.65
CA GLY A 60 1.60 -6.33 4.90
C GLY A 60 1.12 -5.22 5.84
N THR A 61 1.53 -5.31 7.11
CA THR A 61 1.49 -4.20 8.06
C THR A 61 2.91 -3.89 8.52
N PHE A 62 3.15 -2.67 8.97
CA PHE A 62 4.45 -2.32 9.52
C PHE A 62 4.72 -3.12 10.80
N CYS A 63 5.98 -3.52 10.96
CA CYS A 63 6.43 -4.15 12.19
C CYS A 63 6.31 -3.14 13.33
N SER A 64 5.56 -3.50 14.37
CA SER A 64 5.27 -2.63 15.53
C SER A 64 6.53 -2.20 16.29
N ASP A 65 7.61 -2.98 16.21
CA ASP A 65 8.90 -2.66 16.84
C ASP A 65 9.57 -1.45 16.17
N MET A 66 9.32 -1.25 14.88
CA MET A 66 9.90 -0.17 14.08
C MET A 66 8.94 1.02 13.97
N PHE A 67 7.64 0.74 13.92
CA PHE A 67 6.60 1.75 13.77
C PHE A 67 5.55 1.56 14.86
N PRO A 68 5.61 2.36 15.94
CA PRO A 68 4.63 2.27 17.01
C PRO A 68 3.25 2.68 16.50
N ASP A 69 2.23 2.12 17.14
CA ASP A 69 0.85 2.40 16.81
C ASP A 69 0.53 3.90 16.90
N VAL A 70 -0.21 4.38 15.92
CA VAL A 70 -0.60 5.78 15.85
C VAL A 70 -1.72 6.01 16.87
N LYS A 71 -1.44 6.88 17.86
CA LYS A 71 -2.42 7.31 18.87
C LYS A 71 -3.18 8.52 18.37
N LEU A 72 -4.49 8.38 18.19
CA LEU A 72 -5.37 9.48 17.80
C LEU A 72 -5.99 10.15 19.05
N PRO A 73 -5.68 11.43 19.35
CA PRO A 73 -6.32 12.15 20.47
C PRO A 73 -7.74 12.62 20.10
N VAL A 74 -8.74 12.37 20.96
CA VAL A 74 -10.18 12.53 20.62
C VAL A 74 -11.12 12.96 21.80
N ILE A 75 -12.32 13.56 21.54
CA ILE A 75 -13.35 14.06 22.51
C ILE A 75 -14.79 13.40 22.37
N PRO A 76 -15.57 13.08 23.44
CA PRO A 76 -16.75 12.14 23.40
C PRO A 76 -17.99 12.50 22.52
N HIS A 77 -18.72 11.50 21.94
CA HIS A 77 -19.97 11.69 21.11
C HIS A 77 -20.91 10.44 20.86
N VAL A 78 -21.83 10.47 19.84
CA VAL A 78 -23.02 9.56 19.63
C VAL A 78 -23.20 9.04 18.16
N PRO A 79 -23.86 7.87 17.86
CA PRO A 79 -23.41 7.07 16.70
C PRO A 79 -24.45 6.34 15.73
N PHE A 80 -24.17 6.03 14.40
CA PHE A 80 -25.03 5.30 13.35
C PHE A 80 -24.36 4.15 12.46
N LYS A 81 -25.02 3.51 11.42
CA LYS A 81 -24.68 2.22 10.70
C LYS A 81 -24.80 2.15 9.12
N ALA A 82 -23.99 1.29 8.45
CA ALA A 82 -24.23 0.58 7.15
C ALA A 82 -23.26 -0.65 6.93
N THR A 83 -23.48 -1.61 5.99
CA THR A 83 -23.25 -3.05 6.33
C THR A 83 -22.41 -4.00 5.42
N GLU A 84 -22.24 -3.85 4.09
CA GLU A 84 -21.60 -4.92 3.27
C GLU A 84 -20.12 -4.71 2.95
N LEU A 85 -19.74 -3.54 2.44
CA LEU A 85 -18.33 -3.19 2.21
C LEU A 85 -17.53 -3.17 3.52
N ILE A 86 -18.19 -2.86 4.63
CA ILE A 86 -17.64 -2.98 5.99
C ILE A 86 -17.24 -4.43 6.29
N LYS A 87 -18.05 -5.44 5.91
CA LYS A 87 -17.71 -6.85 6.15
C LYS A 87 -16.44 -7.27 5.42
N ARG A 88 -16.22 -6.77 4.19
CA ARG A 88 -14.97 -7.04 3.45
C ARG A 88 -13.76 -6.43 4.14
N LYS A 89 -13.85 -5.18 4.59
CA LYS A 89 -12.77 -4.54 5.35
C LYS A 89 -12.51 -5.18 6.71
N ILE A 90 -13.54 -5.72 7.39
CA ILE A 90 -13.37 -6.54 8.59
C ILE A 90 -12.63 -7.84 8.27
N ALA A 91 -13.03 -8.55 7.21
CA ALA A 91 -12.35 -9.78 6.80
C ALA A 91 -10.88 -9.56 6.38
N ALA A 92 -10.56 -8.37 5.86
CA ALA A 92 -9.19 -7.95 5.53
C ALA A 92 -8.38 -7.42 6.74
N GLY A 93 -8.97 -7.40 7.95
CA GLY A 93 -8.32 -6.90 9.17
C GLY A 93 -8.11 -5.38 9.21
N VAL A 94 -8.72 -4.61 8.30
CA VAL A 94 -8.63 -3.14 8.28
C VAL A 94 -9.58 -2.52 9.30
N TYR A 95 -10.77 -3.10 9.45
CA TYR A 95 -11.79 -2.64 10.39
C TYR A 95 -12.04 -3.69 11.46
N GLU A 96 -12.37 -3.24 12.66
CA GLU A 96 -12.84 -4.09 13.74
C GLU A 96 -14.15 -3.55 14.34
N PRO A 97 -15.02 -4.43 14.90
CA PRO A 97 -16.16 -3.98 15.67
C PRO A 97 -15.69 -3.16 16.88
N SER A 98 -16.15 -1.92 16.99
CA SER A 98 -15.83 -1.05 18.10
C SER A 98 -17.09 -0.62 18.86
N ASN A 99 -16.99 -0.56 20.19
CA ASN A 99 -18.00 0.07 21.05
C ASN A 99 -17.64 1.52 21.39
N SER A 100 -16.81 2.14 20.54
CA SER A 100 -16.39 3.51 20.68
C SER A 100 -17.59 4.46 20.66
N SER A 101 -17.55 5.49 21.51
CA SER A 101 -18.46 6.64 21.43
C SER A 101 -18.26 7.43 20.13
N TYR A 102 -17.15 7.16 19.43
CA TYR A 102 -16.80 7.83 18.18
C TYR A 102 -17.44 7.14 16.98
N ARG A 103 -18.24 7.88 16.20
CA ARG A 103 -18.70 7.45 14.87
C ARG A 103 -18.66 8.61 13.89
N LEU A 104 -18.12 8.34 12.72
CA LEU A 104 -17.98 9.30 11.65
C LEU A 104 -19.09 9.10 10.64
N ARG A 105 -19.54 10.20 10.03
CA ARG A 105 -20.28 10.11 8.78
C ARG A 105 -19.34 9.52 7.73
N TRP A 106 -19.87 8.66 6.91
CA TRP A 106 -19.14 8.14 5.77
C TRP A 106 -20.10 8.06 4.60
N PHE A 107 -19.54 8.16 3.41
CA PHE A 107 -20.28 8.08 2.17
C PHE A 107 -19.48 7.26 1.17
N CYS A 108 -20.17 6.79 0.14
CA CYS A 108 -19.57 5.99 -0.91
C CYS A 108 -19.28 6.88 -2.11
N VAL A 109 -18.08 6.77 -2.66
CA VAL A 109 -17.70 7.38 -3.95
C VAL A 109 -17.52 6.27 -4.97
N LEU A 110 -18.10 6.45 -6.14
CA LEU A 110 -17.89 5.55 -7.27
C LEU A 110 -16.54 5.87 -7.93
N LYS A 111 -15.68 4.86 -8.04
CA LYS A 111 -14.45 4.94 -8.81
C LYS A 111 -14.75 4.83 -10.31
N LYS A 112 -13.78 5.25 -11.14
CA LYS A 112 -13.87 5.17 -12.61
C LYS A 112 -14.13 3.74 -13.12
N ASN A 113 -13.68 2.72 -12.38
CA ASN A 113 -13.87 1.31 -12.69
C ASN A 113 -15.19 0.73 -12.17
N SER A 114 -16.15 1.57 -11.76
CA SER A 114 -17.44 1.18 -11.16
C SER A 114 -17.36 0.54 -9.76
N ASP A 115 -16.18 0.48 -9.15
CA ASP A 115 -16.04 0.06 -7.75
C ASP A 115 -16.46 1.16 -6.78
N ILE A 116 -16.88 0.75 -5.59
CA ILE A 116 -17.29 1.66 -4.52
C ILE A 116 -16.16 1.82 -3.50
N CYS A 117 -15.84 3.07 -3.16
CA CYS A 117 -14.90 3.42 -2.10
C CYS A 117 -15.63 4.09 -0.92
N ILE A 118 -15.39 3.63 0.31
CA ILE A 118 -15.87 4.31 1.51
C ILE A 118 -14.95 5.50 1.79
N VAL A 119 -15.55 6.68 1.89
CA VAL A 119 -14.88 7.89 2.36
C VAL A 119 -15.47 8.24 3.73
N ASN A 120 -14.61 8.24 4.75
CA ASN A 120 -14.96 8.75 6.06
C ASN A 120 -14.87 10.27 6.04
N SER A 121 -15.97 10.95 6.39
CA SER A 121 -16.00 12.40 6.58
C SER A 121 -15.31 12.73 7.92
N LEU A 122 -14.01 13.01 7.84
CA LEU A 122 -13.15 13.30 8.99
C LEU A 122 -13.17 14.78 9.40
N GLU A 123 -13.96 15.64 8.75
CA GLU A 123 -13.99 17.09 9.05
C GLU A 123 -14.25 17.39 10.54
N PRO A 124 -15.20 16.73 11.24
CA PRO A 124 -15.41 16.97 12.66
C PRO A 124 -14.24 16.51 13.52
N LEU A 125 -13.57 15.41 13.12
CA LEU A 125 -12.43 14.85 13.84
C LEU A 125 -11.20 15.74 13.67
N ASN A 126 -10.90 16.15 12.44
CA ASN A 126 -9.76 17.01 12.10
C ASN A 126 -9.82 18.38 12.81
N ARG A 127 -11.01 18.85 13.19
CA ARG A 127 -11.18 20.09 13.99
C ARG A 127 -10.66 19.95 15.42
N ILE A 128 -10.77 18.77 16.00
CA ILE A 128 -10.39 18.50 17.40
C ILE A 128 -9.06 17.77 17.52
N THR A 129 -8.53 17.22 16.42
CA THR A 129 -7.20 16.62 16.37
C THR A 129 -6.13 17.71 16.43
N ILE A 130 -5.15 17.52 17.33
CA ILE A 130 -3.99 18.41 17.44
C ILE A 130 -3.20 18.33 16.12
N GLN A 131 -2.97 19.49 15.50
CA GLN A 131 -2.22 19.56 14.26
C GLN A 131 -0.74 19.25 14.51
N HIS A 132 -0.21 18.29 13.76
CA HIS A 132 1.22 18.00 13.72
C HIS A 132 1.82 18.58 12.44
N SER A 133 2.86 19.40 12.56
CA SER A 133 3.52 20.08 11.43
C SER A 133 4.55 19.19 10.73
N GLY A 134 4.20 17.94 10.42
CA GLY A 134 5.06 17.06 9.64
C GLY A 134 5.17 17.60 8.22
N VAL A 135 6.21 18.36 7.92
CA VAL A 135 6.43 18.92 6.58
C VAL A 135 7.03 17.82 5.71
N LEU A 136 6.38 17.54 4.58
CA LEU A 136 6.92 16.62 3.58
C LEU A 136 8.19 17.21 2.97
N PRO A 137 9.18 16.39 2.57
CA PRO A 137 10.31 16.87 1.81
C PRO A 137 9.84 17.51 0.49
N ILE A 138 10.58 18.53 0.04
CA ILE A 138 10.33 19.19 -1.24
C ILE A 138 10.62 18.17 -2.36
N PRO A 139 9.65 17.84 -3.24
CA PRO A 139 9.80 16.80 -4.25
C PRO A 139 11.01 17.03 -5.17
N GLU A 140 11.29 18.28 -5.52
CA GLU A 140 12.40 18.65 -6.39
C GLU A 140 13.75 18.32 -5.74
N HIS A 141 13.93 18.65 -4.45
CA HIS A 141 15.14 18.29 -3.72
C HIS A 141 15.32 16.78 -3.58
N LEU A 142 14.22 16.05 -3.42
CA LEU A 142 14.27 14.59 -3.38
C LEU A 142 14.67 14.02 -4.75
N ALA A 143 14.10 14.54 -5.84
CA ALA A 143 14.41 14.11 -7.20
C ALA A 143 15.88 14.40 -7.57
N GLU A 144 16.42 15.55 -7.16
CA GLU A 144 17.81 15.92 -7.41
C GLU A 144 18.82 14.89 -6.86
N GLN A 145 18.51 14.24 -5.74
CA GLN A 145 19.36 13.19 -5.14
C GLN A 145 19.54 11.96 -6.05
N PHE A 146 18.65 11.76 -7.01
CA PHE A 146 18.71 10.67 -7.97
C PHE A 146 19.35 11.08 -9.31
N THR A 147 19.81 12.32 -9.45
CA THR A 147 20.48 12.81 -10.66
C THR A 147 21.76 12.02 -10.92
N GLY A 148 21.99 11.66 -12.19
CA GLY A 148 23.19 10.93 -12.62
C GLY A 148 23.19 9.43 -12.28
N ARG A 149 22.10 8.89 -11.72
CA ARG A 149 21.91 7.44 -11.58
C ARG A 149 21.56 6.83 -12.94
N ALA A 150 22.21 5.72 -13.27
CA ALA A 150 22.00 5.03 -14.54
C ALA A 150 20.64 4.30 -14.63
N CYS A 151 20.02 3.99 -13.49
CA CYS A 151 18.73 3.33 -13.40
C CYS A 151 18.00 3.80 -12.13
N GLY A 152 16.68 3.90 -12.22
CA GLY A 152 15.78 4.20 -11.12
C GLY A 152 14.58 3.26 -11.14
N VAL A 153 14.06 2.95 -9.96
CA VAL A 153 12.82 2.19 -9.79
C VAL A 153 11.87 2.97 -8.92
N LEU A 154 10.61 3.07 -9.34
CA LEU A 154 9.54 3.65 -8.53
C LEU A 154 8.68 2.50 -8.02
N LEU A 155 8.53 2.43 -6.70
CA LEU A 155 7.67 1.47 -6.03
C LEU A 155 6.65 2.26 -5.23
N ASP A 156 5.40 1.78 -5.24
CA ASP A 156 4.33 2.34 -4.45
C ASP A 156 3.84 1.31 -3.42
N LEU A 157 3.37 1.82 -2.29
CA LEU A 157 2.77 1.00 -1.24
C LEU A 157 1.32 0.72 -1.61
N TYR A 158 0.95 -0.56 -1.66
CA TYR A 158 -0.36 -1.01 -2.14
C TYR A 158 -1.54 -0.38 -1.38
N VAL A 159 -1.37 -0.11 -0.08
CA VAL A 159 -2.33 0.67 0.74
C VAL A 159 -1.58 1.54 1.76
N GLY A 160 -0.93 2.60 1.30
CA GLY A 160 0.00 3.40 2.11
C GLY A 160 -0.53 3.97 3.45
N TYR A 161 -1.85 4.07 3.67
CA TYR A 161 -2.41 4.51 4.95
C TYR A 161 -2.78 3.38 5.91
N ASP A 162 -3.18 2.21 5.40
CA ASP A 162 -3.71 1.13 6.25
C ASP A 162 -2.57 0.24 6.82
N GLU A 163 -1.31 0.48 6.44
CA GLU A 163 -0.14 -0.29 6.89
C GLU A 163 0.26 -0.01 8.35
N HIS A 164 -0.10 1.16 8.87
CA HIS A 164 0.08 1.50 10.27
C HIS A 164 -1.06 0.96 11.12
N HIS A 165 -0.69 0.43 12.28
CA HIS A 165 -1.65 0.10 13.33
C HIS A 165 -2.08 1.37 14.08
N LEU A 166 -3.34 1.37 14.52
CA LEU A 166 -3.91 2.37 15.42
C LEU A 166 -3.96 1.77 16.82
N ALA A 167 -3.61 2.57 17.84
CA ALA A 167 -3.66 2.19 19.26
C ALA A 167 -4.95 2.64 19.94
#